data_AF-A0A7S2WYH4-F1
#
_entry.id   AF-A0A7S2WYH4-F1
#
_cell.length_a   1.000
_cell.length_b   1.000
_cell.length_c   1.000
_cell.angle_alpha   90.00
_cell.angle_beta   90.00
_cell.angle_gamma   90.00
#
_symmetry.space_group_name_H-M   'P 1'
#
loop_
_entity.id
_entity.type
_entity.pdbx_description
1 polymer ?
#
loop_
_entity_poly.entity_id
_entity_poly.type
_entity_poly.pdbx_seq_one_letter_code
_entity_poly.pdbx_strand_id
1 'polypeptide(L)'
;ERARARASEHKRKTGRGRDNKNTRTQNEGTHHHYQQQQQQQQGGREHEHTSQQTTRLWVLMLREGGEVEGRMAGSSGEGRGPSCNPPCALENFEDCLSEAKRRGTQVCVFLDYDGTLSPIVNDPDKAEMSEEMRRAVNRVSEKFRTSIISGRALEKVKNFVKLDHLYYAGSHGLDIEGPAPPPKERDEGEDEPSVSHRPPGLDIELVREVRHILEQKTKGIQGVTIEDNKFCCSVHFRNSSPDSIGDIEAIVRDVVEAKGLQMKKGRKVFEVRPQITWNKGHALSYLLNTVFKLADEESFPIYLGDDKTDEDAFAKIKEMGTGCGILVSTVVKPTVASYSVREPRDVLAFLEKLAAWDC
;
A
#
# COMPACT_ATOMS: atom_id res chain seq x y z
N GLU A 1 48.12 25.96 -72.63
CA GLU A 1 47.91 27.42 -72.85
C GLU A 1 46.79 27.92 -71.92
N ARG A 2 46.93 28.89 -71.01
CA ARG A 2 47.14 30.34 -71.20
C ARG A 2 46.44 30.92 -72.44
N ALA A 3 45.25 31.50 -72.26
CA ALA A 3 44.90 32.87 -72.69
C ALA A 3 43.37 33.10 -72.56
N ARG A 4 42.89 34.00 -71.66
CA ARG A 4 42.55 35.44 -71.87
C ARG A 4 41.04 35.59 -72.19
N ALA A 5 40.26 36.58 -71.74
CA ALA A 5 40.46 37.85 -71.00
C ALA A 5 39.07 38.31 -70.47
N ARG A 6 38.92 38.74 -69.21
CA ARG A 6 38.81 40.15 -68.72
C ARG A 6 37.79 41.07 -69.42
N ALA A 7 36.75 41.45 -68.67
CA ALA A 7 36.13 42.79 -68.48
C ALA A 7 34.90 42.58 -67.57
N SER A 8 34.48 43.39 -66.60
CA SER A 8 34.72 44.80 -66.32
C SER A 8 34.37 45.11 -64.85
N GLU A 9 34.93 46.22 -64.41
CA GLU A 9 35.12 46.69 -63.05
C GLU A 9 34.08 47.76 -62.67
N HIS A 10 33.83 47.92 -61.36
CA HIS A 10 33.30 49.12 -60.66
C HIS A 10 31.80 49.44 -60.64
N LYS A 11 31.20 49.29 -59.45
CA LYS A 11 30.69 50.45 -58.68
C LYS A 11 30.81 50.20 -57.16
N ARG A 12 31.50 51.12 -56.49
CA ARG A 12 31.74 51.20 -55.04
C ARG A 12 30.60 51.95 -54.32
N LYS A 13 30.59 51.78 -52.99
CA LYS A 13 30.00 52.60 -51.90
C LYS A 13 28.52 52.26 -51.62
N THR A 14 28.05 52.03 -50.39
CA THR A 14 28.37 52.56 -49.04
C THR A 14 27.79 51.63 -47.96
N GLY A 15 28.38 51.58 -46.76
CA GLY A 15 27.64 51.11 -45.56
C GLY A 15 28.50 50.50 -44.45
N ARG A 16 29.10 51.35 -43.60
CA ARG A 16 29.56 50.96 -42.26
C ARG A 16 28.35 50.92 -41.33
N GLY A 17 28.26 49.91 -40.46
CA GLY A 17 27.59 50.07 -39.17
C GLY A 17 26.95 48.81 -38.58
N ARG A 18 27.45 48.42 -37.40
CA ARG A 18 26.76 47.71 -36.30
C ARG A 18 26.34 46.25 -36.51
N ASP A 19 27.00 45.35 -35.79
CA ASP A 19 26.38 44.52 -34.75
C ASP A 19 27.28 43.34 -34.39
N ASN A 20 28.01 43.45 -33.28
CA ASN A 20 28.64 42.30 -32.64
C ASN A 20 28.68 42.54 -31.12
N LYS A 21 27.51 42.42 -30.48
CA LYS A 21 27.38 42.52 -29.01
C LYS A 21 26.19 41.75 -28.42
N ASN A 22 25.60 40.78 -29.13
CA ASN A 22 24.40 40.07 -28.62
C ASN A 22 24.53 38.54 -28.47
N THR A 23 25.72 37.96 -28.61
CA THR A 23 25.92 36.51 -28.51
C THR A 23 26.58 36.04 -27.21
N ARG A 24 26.97 36.95 -26.30
CA ARG A 24 27.62 36.58 -25.03
C ARG A 24 26.66 36.55 -23.83
N THR A 25 25.57 37.30 -23.87
CA THR A 25 24.55 37.35 -22.81
C THR A 25 23.47 36.26 -22.90
N GLN A 26 23.32 35.60 -24.06
CA GLN A 26 22.36 34.48 -24.21
C GLN A 26 22.89 33.13 -23.72
N ASN A 27 24.21 32.92 -23.70
CA ASN A 27 24.83 31.67 -23.22
C ASN A 27 24.98 31.59 -21.70
N GLU A 28 25.06 32.73 -21.00
CA GLU A 28 25.14 32.74 -19.53
C GLU A 28 23.76 32.50 -18.88
N GLY A 29 22.68 32.98 -19.51
CA GLY A 29 21.31 32.74 -19.05
C GLY A 29 20.83 31.29 -19.20
N THR A 30 21.25 30.61 -20.27
CA THR A 30 20.93 29.19 -20.50
C THR A 30 21.71 28.26 -19.57
N HIS A 31 22.97 28.56 -19.26
CA HIS A 31 23.76 27.80 -18.28
C HIS A 31 23.22 27.95 -16.85
N HIS A 32 22.80 29.15 -16.45
CA HIS A 32 22.16 29.36 -15.15
C HIS A 32 20.82 28.64 -15.03
N HIS A 33 20.00 28.63 -16.09
CA HIS A 33 18.72 27.93 -16.10
C HIS A 33 18.88 26.41 -16.01
N TYR A 34 19.90 25.86 -16.68
CA TYR A 34 20.21 24.43 -16.64
C TYR A 34 20.74 23.98 -15.27
N GLN A 35 21.59 24.79 -14.62
CA GLN A 35 22.06 24.51 -13.26
C GLN A 35 20.94 24.64 -12.21
N GLN A 36 20.02 25.60 -12.37
CA GLN A 36 18.84 25.71 -11.49
C GLN A 36 17.90 24.52 -11.64
N GLN A 37 17.66 24.04 -12.87
CA GLN A 37 16.86 22.81 -13.09
C GLN A 37 17.54 21.58 -12.50
N GLN A 38 18.86 21.44 -12.61
CA GLN A 38 19.59 20.32 -11.98
C GLN A 38 19.56 20.39 -10.45
N GLN A 39 19.69 21.58 -9.85
CA GLN A 39 19.56 21.77 -8.40
C GLN A 39 18.12 21.53 -7.91
N GLN A 40 17.09 21.91 -8.68
CA GLN A 40 15.71 21.59 -8.35
C GLN A 40 15.41 20.09 -8.50
N GLN A 41 15.98 19.41 -9.49
CA GLN A 41 15.86 17.95 -9.64
C GLN A 41 16.66 17.19 -8.57
N GLN A 42 17.85 17.66 -8.19
CA GLN A 42 18.64 17.08 -7.09
C GLN A 42 17.98 17.33 -5.74
N GLY A 43 17.50 18.55 -5.47
CA GLY A 43 16.74 18.88 -4.28
C GLY A 43 15.42 18.10 -4.21
N GLY A 44 14.73 17.91 -5.34
CA GLY A 44 13.54 17.06 -5.44
C GLY A 44 13.84 15.60 -5.10
N ARG A 45 14.91 15.03 -5.66
CA ARG A 45 15.36 13.65 -5.36
C ARG A 45 15.84 13.48 -3.91
N GLU A 46 16.55 14.46 -3.35
CA GLU A 46 16.98 14.42 -1.95
C GLU A 46 15.80 14.54 -0.98
N HIS A 47 14.84 15.42 -1.26
CA HIS A 47 13.61 15.55 -0.48
C HIS A 47 12.72 14.30 -0.58
N GLU A 48 12.60 13.72 -1.77
CA GLU A 48 11.85 12.48 -2.02
C GLU A 48 12.50 11.29 -1.32
N HIS A 49 13.83 11.14 -1.43
CA HIS A 49 14.57 10.07 -0.75
C HIS A 49 14.51 10.20 0.79
N THR A 50 14.57 11.43 1.31
CA THR A 50 14.42 11.69 2.76
C THR A 50 13.00 11.41 3.24
N SER A 51 11.99 11.79 2.45
CA SER A 51 10.57 11.52 2.76
C SER A 51 10.25 10.03 2.76
N GLN A 52 10.78 9.28 1.79
CA GLN A 52 10.63 7.82 1.69
C GLN A 52 11.33 7.11 2.86
N GLN A 53 12.56 7.50 3.20
CA GLN A 53 13.27 6.95 4.36
C GLN A 53 12.55 7.25 5.68
N THR A 54 12.04 8.47 5.85
CA THR A 54 11.29 8.89 7.04
C THR A 54 9.99 8.10 7.17
N THR A 55 9.27 7.87 6.07
CA THR A 55 8.03 7.08 6.06
C THR A 55 8.31 5.62 6.41
N ARG A 56 9.38 5.02 5.86
CA ARG A 56 9.79 3.63 6.21
C ARG A 56 10.16 3.50 7.69
N LEU A 57 10.95 4.42 8.23
CA LEU A 57 11.29 4.43 9.65
C LEU A 57 10.06 4.60 10.53
N TRP A 58 9.13 5.48 10.15
CA TRP A 58 7.86 5.65 10.84
C TRP A 58 7.03 4.37 10.86
N VAL A 59 6.87 3.68 9.74
CA VAL A 59 6.12 2.41 9.67
C VAL A 59 6.77 1.34 10.54
N LEU A 60 8.11 1.27 10.58
CA LEU A 60 8.84 0.37 11.47
C LEU A 60 8.56 0.71 12.94
N MET A 61 8.59 2.00 13.32
CA MET A 61 8.25 2.44 14.68
C MET A 61 6.80 2.09 15.05
N LEU A 62 5.85 2.31 14.14
CA LEU A 62 4.47 1.89 14.32
C LEU A 62 4.44 0.39 14.58
N ARG A 63 5.08 -0.41 13.73
CA ARG A 63 5.17 -1.88 13.81
C ARG A 63 5.79 -2.40 15.10
N GLU A 64 6.76 -1.71 15.69
CA GLU A 64 7.45 -2.15 16.91
C GLU A 64 6.74 -1.76 18.22
N GLY A 65 5.73 -0.87 18.15
CA GLY A 65 4.87 -0.59 19.31
C GLY A 65 5.54 0.25 20.40
N GLY A 66 6.50 1.10 20.05
CA GLY A 66 7.16 2.00 21.01
C GLY A 66 6.19 3.06 21.56
N GLU A 67 6.00 3.08 22.88
CA GLU A 67 5.44 4.24 23.59
C GLU A 67 6.46 5.39 23.54
N VAL A 68 6.04 6.55 23.06
CA VAL A 68 6.86 7.76 23.05
C VAL A 68 6.79 8.41 24.43
N GLU A 69 7.57 7.91 25.40
CA GLU A 69 7.87 8.69 26.60
C GLU A 69 9.02 9.65 26.30
N GLY A 70 8.72 10.95 26.39
CA GLY A 70 9.64 12.03 26.08
C GLY A 70 10.83 12.12 27.03
N ARG A 71 12.04 12.13 26.47
CA ARG A 71 13.17 12.87 27.03
C ARG A 71 13.72 13.80 25.97
N MET A 72 13.31 15.07 26.05
CA MET A 72 13.90 16.17 25.30
C MET A 72 15.35 16.39 25.75
N ALA A 73 16.29 16.21 24.83
CA ALA A 73 17.50 17.01 24.79
C ALA A 73 17.44 17.84 23.50
N GLY A 74 17.62 19.16 23.64
CA GLY A 74 17.17 20.18 22.70
C GLY A 74 17.78 20.10 21.30
N SER A 75 16.90 20.27 20.31
CA SER A 75 17.18 20.90 19.03
C SER A 75 15.83 21.26 18.39
N SER A 76 15.63 22.53 18.10
CA SER A 76 14.43 23.11 17.54
C SER A 76 14.18 22.60 16.12
N GLY A 77 13.19 21.72 15.98
CA GLY A 77 12.53 21.35 14.73
C GLY A 77 11.16 20.77 15.06
N GLU A 78 10.10 21.52 14.77
CA GLU A 78 8.72 21.14 15.08
C GLU A 78 8.31 19.88 14.31
N GLY A 79 8.23 18.75 15.00
CA GLY A 79 7.55 17.54 14.56
C GLY A 79 6.66 17.03 15.68
N ARG A 80 5.48 17.63 15.86
CA ARG A 80 4.43 17.05 16.70
C ARG A 80 3.87 15.84 15.94
N GLY A 81 3.94 14.64 16.52
CA GLY A 81 3.19 13.48 16.02
C GLY A 81 1.69 13.79 15.97
N PRO A 82 0.90 13.13 15.09
CA PRO A 82 -0.49 13.50 14.88
C PRO A 82 -1.31 13.24 16.16
N SER A 83 -1.80 14.33 16.77
CA SER A 83 -2.63 14.33 17.98
C SER A 83 -4.13 14.15 17.69
N CYS A 84 -4.48 13.84 16.45
CA CYS A 84 -5.85 13.66 15.98
C CYS A 84 -5.90 12.62 14.86
N ASN A 85 -7.08 12.00 14.68
CA ASN A 85 -7.32 11.16 13.50
C ASN A 85 -7.26 12.01 12.22
N PRO A 86 -6.87 11.40 11.08
CA PRO A 86 -6.99 12.04 9.78
C PRO A 86 -8.44 12.48 9.49
N PRO A 87 -8.66 13.45 8.59
CA PRO A 87 -10.00 13.94 8.24
C PRO A 87 -10.94 12.80 7.80
N CYS A 88 -12.24 12.96 8.09
CA CYS A 88 -13.25 11.97 7.76
C CYS A 88 -13.41 11.83 6.24
N ALA A 89 -13.22 10.63 5.68
CA ALA A 89 -13.30 10.39 4.24
C ALA A 89 -14.71 10.60 3.67
N LEU A 90 -15.77 10.37 4.46
CA LEU A 90 -17.15 10.58 4.03
C LEU A 90 -17.49 12.07 3.86
N GLU A 91 -17.03 12.88 4.82
CA GLU A 91 -17.21 14.33 4.84
C GLU A 91 -16.34 15.02 3.78
N ASN A 92 -15.14 14.46 3.51
CA ASN A 92 -14.16 14.99 2.58
C ASN A 92 -14.03 14.13 1.32
N PHE A 93 -15.14 13.51 0.89
CA PHE A 93 -15.16 12.52 -0.20
C PHE A 93 -14.67 13.10 -1.54
N GLU A 94 -15.13 14.30 -1.88
CA GLU A 94 -14.72 14.95 -3.13
C GLU A 94 -13.23 15.31 -3.10
N ASP A 95 -12.73 15.80 -1.96
CA ASP A 95 -11.31 16.12 -1.81
C ASP A 95 -10.44 14.86 -1.93
N CYS A 96 -10.88 13.76 -1.32
CA CYS A 96 -10.23 12.45 -1.37
C CYS A 96 -10.07 11.92 -2.81
N LEU A 97 -11.00 12.25 -3.72
CA LEU A 97 -10.99 11.79 -5.11
C LEU A 97 -10.62 12.89 -6.11
N SER A 98 -10.44 14.12 -5.65
CA SER A 98 -10.22 15.31 -6.50
C SER A 98 -8.97 15.17 -7.38
N GLU A 99 -7.92 14.55 -6.85
CA GLU A 99 -6.70 14.27 -7.60
C GLU A 99 -6.97 13.28 -8.74
N ALA A 100 -7.71 12.20 -8.46
CA ALA A 100 -8.04 11.19 -9.46
C ALA A 100 -8.75 11.83 -10.67
N LYS A 101 -9.76 12.66 -10.39
CA LYS A 101 -10.51 13.41 -11.40
C LYS A 101 -9.64 14.41 -12.16
N ARG A 102 -8.81 15.19 -11.44
CA ARG A 102 -7.94 16.21 -12.04
C ARG A 102 -6.89 15.62 -12.99
N ARG A 103 -6.32 14.47 -12.62
CA ARG A 103 -5.27 13.79 -13.39
C ARG A 103 -5.83 12.82 -14.44
N GLY A 104 -7.11 12.45 -14.33
CA GLY A 104 -7.72 11.42 -15.18
C GLY A 104 -7.14 10.03 -14.91
N THR A 105 -6.72 9.74 -13.68
CA THR A 105 -6.13 8.46 -13.31
C THR A 105 -7.19 7.40 -13.02
N GLN A 106 -6.82 6.14 -13.21
CA GLN A 106 -7.70 5.00 -12.99
C GLN A 106 -7.77 4.66 -11.51
N VAL A 107 -8.95 4.83 -10.92
CA VAL A 107 -9.20 4.46 -9.52
C VAL A 107 -9.14 2.94 -9.34
N CYS A 108 -8.32 2.50 -8.39
CA CYS A 108 -8.18 1.09 -7.99
C CYS A 108 -8.47 0.96 -6.49
N VAL A 109 -9.36 0.05 -6.12
CA VAL A 109 -9.86 -0.08 -4.75
C VAL A 109 -9.29 -1.33 -4.09
N PHE A 110 -8.72 -1.16 -2.90
CA PHE A 110 -8.13 -2.21 -2.09
C PHE A 110 -8.79 -2.22 -0.72
N LEU A 111 -9.27 -3.37 -0.30
CA LEU A 111 -10.08 -3.50 0.91
C LEU A 111 -9.49 -4.56 1.82
N ASP A 112 -9.16 -4.18 3.05
CA ASP A 112 -8.98 -5.16 4.10
C ASP A 112 -10.33 -5.79 4.51
N TYR A 113 -10.29 -6.93 5.21
CA TYR A 113 -11.49 -7.68 5.57
C TYR A 113 -11.95 -7.44 7.02
N ASP A 114 -11.18 -7.92 8.00
CA ASP A 114 -11.56 -7.86 9.41
C ASP A 114 -11.48 -6.43 9.93
N GLY A 115 -12.48 -5.96 10.68
CA GLY A 115 -12.51 -4.56 11.15
C GLY A 115 -12.81 -3.53 10.06
N THR A 116 -12.77 -3.91 8.78
CA THR A 116 -13.04 -3.04 7.62
C THR A 116 -14.35 -3.39 6.93
N LEU A 117 -14.44 -4.57 6.28
CA LEU A 117 -15.65 -5.05 5.60
C LEU A 117 -16.56 -5.87 6.52
N SER A 118 -15.99 -6.46 7.57
CA SER A 118 -16.70 -7.18 8.62
C SER A 118 -16.35 -6.60 9.98
N PRO A 119 -17.29 -6.49 10.93
CA PRO A 119 -16.96 -6.12 12.31
C PRO A 119 -16.01 -7.14 12.96
N ILE A 120 -15.22 -6.66 13.92
CA ILE A 120 -14.35 -7.52 14.73
C ILE A 120 -15.21 -8.33 15.69
N VAL A 121 -15.17 -9.65 15.56
CA VAL A 121 -15.92 -10.60 16.40
C VAL A 121 -14.97 -11.40 17.31
N ASN A 122 -15.53 -12.08 18.32
CA ASN A 122 -14.73 -12.92 19.22
C ASN A 122 -14.35 -14.27 18.60
N ASP A 123 -15.20 -14.79 17.72
CA ASP A 123 -14.99 -16.03 17.00
C ASP A 123 -14.61 -15.68 15.56
N PRO A 124 -13.33 -15.84 15.15
CA PRO A 124 -12.88 -15.49 13.81
C PRO A 124 -13.63 -16.20 12.69
N ASP A 125 -14.27 -17.34 12.95
CA ASP A 125 -15.06 -18.08 11.96
C ASP A 125 -16.45 -17.46 11.73
N LYS A 126 -16.87 -16.52 12.59
CA LYS A 126 -18.14 -15.78 12.51
C LYS A 126 -17.98 -14.34 12.03
N ALA A 127 -16.84 -13.96 11.49
CA ALA A 127 -16.60 -12.63 10.94
C ALA A 127 -17.27 -12.50 9.57
N GLU A 128 -18.59 -12.61 9.51
CA GLU A 128 -19.35 -12.59 8.27
C GLU A 128 -19.58 -11.16 7.78
N MET A 129 -19.32 -10.95 6.49
CA MET A 129 -19.69 -9.73 5.79
C MET A 129 -21.20 -9.70 5.53
N SER A 130 -21.84 -8.55 5.78
CA SER A 130 -23.26 -8.37 5.51
C SER A 130 -23.56 -8.40 4.02
N GLU A 131 -24.79 -8.77 3.66
CA GLU A 131 -25.24 -8.74 2.25
C GLU A 131 -25.25 -7.32 1.66
N GLU A 132 -25.46 -6.30 2.49
CA GLU A 132 -25.35 -4.89 2.07
C GLU A 132 -23.91 -4.54 1.68
N MET A 133 -22.93 -4.91 2.52
CA MET A 133 -21.51 -4.72 2.23
C MET A 133 -21.10 -5.49 0.98
N ARG A 134 -21.53 -6.76 0.84
CA ARG A 134 -21.27 -7.57 -0.36
C ARG A 134 -21.76 -6.87 -1.63
N ARG A 135 -22.99 -6.34 -1.62
CA ARG A 135 -23.55 -5.59 -2.75
C ARG A 135 -22.79 -4.30 -3.04
N ALA A 136 -22.38 -3.57 -2.01
CA ALA A 136 -21.59 -2.35 -2.19
C ALA A 136 -20.24 -2.64 -2.84
N VAL A 137 -19.50 -3.64 -2.34
CA VAL A 137 -18.24 -4.10 -2.93
C VAL A 137 -18.45 -4.54 -4.38
N ASN A 138 -19.50 -5.31 -4.66
CA ASN A 138 -19.83 -5.74 -6.02
C ASN A 138 -20.06 -4.54 -6.96
N ARG A 139 -20.88 -3.56 -6.56
CA ARG A 139 -21.13 -2.35 -7.36
C ARG A 139 -19.87 -1.51 -7.59
N VAL A 140 -18.99 -1.42 -6.59
CA VAL A 140 -17.69 -0.76 -6.75
C VAL A 140 -16.84 -1.50 -7.79
N SER A 141 -16.83 -2.84 -7.74
CA SER A 141 -16.05 -3.67 -8.67
C SER A 141 -16.53 -3.63 -10.13
N GLU A 142 -17.80 -3.28 -10.37
CA GLU A 142 -18.33 -3.07 -11.72
C GLU A 142 -17.77 -1.80 -12.38
N LYS A 143 -17.30 -0.83 -11.58
CA LYS A 143 -16.75 0.46 -12.04
C LYS A 143 -15.23 0.55 -11.92
N PHE A 144 -14.67 -0.03 -10.87
CA PHE A 144 -13.26 0.14 -10.50
C PHE A 144 -12.58 -1.21 -10.29
N ARG A 145 -11.30 -1.32 -10.67
CA ARG A 145 -10.50 -2.51 -10.35
C ARG A 145 -10.44 -2.66 -8.83
N THR A 146 -10.94 -3.78 -8.32
CA THR A 146 -11.17 -3.97 -6.88
C THR A 146 -10.52 -5.25 -6.38
N SER A 147 -9.81 -5.17 -5.26
CA SER A 147 -9.13 -6.30 -4.61
C SER A 147 -9.38 -6.36 -3.11
N ILE A 148 -9.42 -7.56 -2.56
CA ILE A 148 -9.44 -7.81 -1.11
C ILE A 148 -8.05 -8.22 -0.63
N ILE A 149 -7.49 -7.55 0.37
CA ILE A 149 -6.17 -7.87 0.96
C ILE A 149 -6.31 -8.16 2.46
N SER A 150 -6.27 -9.44 2.83
CA SER A 150 -6.56 -9.91 4.19
C SER A 150 -5.40 -10.66 4.83
N GLY A 151 -5.34 -10.66 6.17
CA GLY A 151 -4.48 -11.56 6.95
C GLY A 151 -4.91 -13.03 6.91
N ARG A 152 -6.19 -13.29 6.60
CA ARG A 152 -6.77 -14.65 6.56
C ARG A 152 -6.24 -15.46 5.39
N ALA A 153 -6.28 -16.78 5.51
CA ALA A 153 -6.09 -17.66 4.36
C ALA A 153 -6.99 -17.26 3.17
N LEU A 154 -6.46 -17.37 1.96
CA LEU A 154 -7.14 -16.95 0.73
C LEU A 154 -8.51 -17.62 0.56
N GLU A 155 -8.61 -18.93 0.76
CA GLU A 155 -9.90 -19.65 0.70
C GLU A 155 -10.90 -19.16 1.73
N LYS A 156 -10.43 -18.83 2.94
CA LYS A 156 -11.29 -18.38 4.03
C LYS A 156 -11.91 -17.02 3.72
N VAL A 157 -11.11 -16.07 3.25
CA VAL A 157 -11.63 -14.75 2.87
C VAL A 157 -12.51 -14.84 1.62
N LYS A 158 -12.20 -15.69 0.63
CA LYS A 158 -13.08 -15.96 -0.52
C LYS A 158 -14.43 -16.51 -0.08
N ASN A 159 -14.45 -17.46 0.85
CA ASN A 159 -15.69 -18.04 1.40
C ASN A 159 -16.56 -17.03 2.16
N PHE A 160 -15.94 -16.04 2.81
CA PHE A 160 -16.68 -14.95 3.43
C PHE A 160 -17.20 -13.92 2.41
N VAL A 161 -16.38 -13.58 1.40
CA VAL A 161 -16.67 -12.52 0.44
C VAL A 161 -17.57 -12.96 -0.71
N LYS A 162 -17.49 -14.21 -1.17
CA LYS A 162 -18.37 -14.83 -2.17
C LYS A 162 -18.59 -13.98 -3.44
N LEU A 163 -17.51 -13.35 -3.94
CA LEU A 163 -17.50 -12.58 -5.19
C LEU A 163 -16.33 -13.09 -6.05
N ASP A 164 -16.61 -14.05 -6.93
CA ASP A 164 -15.58 -14.82 -7.63
C ASP A 164 -14.81 -14.02 -8.69
N HIS A 165 -15.29 -12.82 -9.04
CA HIS A 165 -14.68 -11.93 -10.03
C HIS A 165 -13.74 -10.87 -9.41
N LEU A 166 -13.45 -10.93 -8.11
CA LEU A 166 -12.47 -10.07 -7.46
C LEU A 166 -11.08 -10.70 -7.42
N TYR A 167 -10.07 -9.84 -7.24
CA TYR A 167 -8.73 -10.28 -6.87
C TYR A 167 -8.62 -10.38 -5.34
N TYR A 168 -7.98 -11.44 -4.87
CA TYR A 168 -7.80 -11.74 -3.46
C TYR A 168 -6.33 -11.91 -3.13
N ALA A 169 -5.90 -11.30 -2.03
CA ALA A 169 -4.58 -11.45 -1.45
C ALA A 169 -4.75 -11.92 0.00
N GLY A 170 -4.60 -13.22 0.23
CA GLY A 170 -4.67 -13.85 1.55
C GLY A 170 -3.32 -13.88 2.26
N SER A 171 -3.33 -14.28 3.53
CA SER A 171 -2.14 -14.50 4.36
C SER A 171 -1.25 -13.27 4.45
N HIS A 172 -1.86 -12.08 4.57
CA HIS A 172 -1.21 -10.76 4.50
C HIS A 172 -0.53 -10.46 3.16
N GLY A 173 -1.07 -11.03 2.08
CA GLY A 173 -0.60 -10.84 0.71
C GLY A 173 0.35 -11.91 0.19
N LEU A 174 0.59 -12.99 0.94
CA LEU A 174 1.50 -14.08 0.54
C LEU A 174 0.89 -15.07 -0.46
N ASP A 175 -0.43 -15.06 -0.60
CA ASP A 175 -1.16 -15.89 -1.56
C ASP A 175 -2.12 -14.97 -2.31
N ILE A 176 -1.87 -14.73 -3.60
CA ILE A 176 -2.69 -13.86 -4.43
C ILE A 176 -3.34 -14.69 -5.52
N GLU A 177 -4.66 -14.55 -5.67
CA GLU A 177 -5.42 -15.16 -6.76
C GLU A 177 -6.46 -14.19 -7.33
N GLY A 178 -6.86 -14.38 -8.58
CA GLY A 178 -7.95 -13.60 -9.16
C GLY A 178 -8.41 -14.14 -10.51
N PRO A 179 -9.50 -13.56 -11.06
CA PRO A 179 -10.01 -13.97 -12.36
C PRO A 179 -8.98 -13.72 -13.46
N ALA A 180 -9.15 -14.41 -14.59
CA ALA A 180 -8.37 -14.11 -15.79
C ALA A 180 -8.68 -12.67 -16.27
N PRO A 181 -7.69 -11.94 -16.80
CA PRO A 181 -7.89 -10.59 -17.32
C PRO A 181 -8.90 -10.56 -18.49
N PRO A 182 -9.60 -9.42 -18.67
CA PRO A 182 -10.65 -9.29 -19.68
C PRO A 182 -10.09 -9.39 -21.12
N PRO A 183 -10.91 -9.81 -22.11
CA PRO A 183 -10.50 -10.01 -23.50
C PRO A 183 -9.73 -8.89 -24.20
N LYS A 184 -9.97 -7.64 -23.81
CA LYS A 184 -9.38 -6.45 -24.45
C LYS A 184 -7.95 -6.15 -23.99
N GLU A 185 -7.51 -6.79 -22.92
CA GLU A 185 -6.13 -6.70 -22.39
C GLU A 185 -5.33 -7.98 -22.74
N ARG A 186 -5.84 -8.79 -23.68
CA ARG A 186 -5.22 -10.03 -24.17
C ARG A 186 -4.38 -9.75 -25.40
N ASP A 187 -3.19 -10.35 -25.44
CA ASP A 187 -2.50 -10.60 -26.69
C ASP A 187 -3.10 -11.85 -27.35
N GLU A 188 -3.19 -11.87 -28.69
CA GLU A 188 -3.77 -12.99 -29.43
C GLU A 188 -2.92 -14.26 -29.25
N GLY A 189 -3.46 -15.28 -28.58
CA GLY A 189 -2.87 -16.63 -28.53
C GLY A 189 -2.51 -17.17 -27.15
N GLU A 190 -2.72 -16.41 -26.06
CA GLU A 190 -2.47 -16.89 -24.70
C GLU A 190 -3.75 -17.46 -24.05
N ASP A 191 -3.86 -18.79 -23.99
CA ASP A 191 -4.73 -19.48 -23.03
C ASP A 191 -4.02 -19.49 -21.66
N GLU A 192 -4.03 -18.36 -20.96
CA GLU A 192 -3.42 -18.23 -19.62
C GLU A 192 -4.47 -18.38 -18.50
N PRO A 193 -4.14 -19.13 -17.42
CA PRO A 193 -5.04 -19.39 -16.30
C PRO A 193 -5.26 -18.15 -15.42
N SER A 194 -6.23 -18.24 -14.52
CA SER A 194 -6.43 -17.30 -13.39
C SER A 194 -5.10 -16.80 -12.79
N VAL A 195 -5.05 -15.52 -12.41
CA VAL A 195 -3.88 -14.97 -11.71
C VAL A 195 -3.60 -15.81 -10.47
N SER A 196 -2.35 -16.26 -10.30
CA SER A 196 -1.88 -16.94 -9.09
C SER A 196 -0.45 -16.51 -8.79
N HIS A 197 -0.22 -15.93 -7.62
CA HIS A 197 1.09 -15.46 -7.21
C HIS A 197 1.38 -15.72 -5.74
N ARG A 198 2.61 -16.16 -5.50
CA ARG A 198 3.19 -16.39 -4.17
C ARG A 198 4.61 -15.85 -4.19
N PRO A 199 5.03 -15.05 -3.20
CA PRO A 199 6.42 -14.65 -3.07
C PRO A 199 7.36 -15.87 -3.00
N PRO A 200 8.56 -15.79 -3.60
CA PRO A 200 9.52 -16.87 -3.52
C PRO A 200 10.00 -17.08 -2.07
N GLY A 201 10.43 -18.31 -1.74
CA GLY A 201 10.98 -18.64 -0.42
C GLY A 201 9.94 -18.95 0.65
N LEU A 202 8.68 -19.17 0.26
CA LEU A 202 7.64 -19.67 1.16
C LEU A 202 7.76 -21.19 1.36
N ASP A 203 7.98 -21.61 2.60
CA ASP A 203 7.94 -23.02 3.00
C ASP A 203 6.65 -23.32 3.78
N ILE A 204 5.67 -23.86 3.07
CA ILE A 204 4.36 -24.21 3.64
C ILE A 204 4.50 -25.34 4.67
N GLU A 205 5.39 -26.30 4.44
CA GLU A 205 5.56 -27.44 5.34
C GLU A 205 6.18 -27.01 6.67
N LEU A 206 7.11 -26.05 6.64
CA LEU A 206 7.64 -25.43 7.86
C LEU A 206 6.54 -24.74 8.68
N VAL A 207 5.64 -23.98 8.03
CA VAL A 207 4.52 -23.31 8.72
C VAL A 207 3.57 -24.33 9.33
N ARG A 208 3.26 -25.42 8.61
CA ARG A 208 2.45 -26.53 9.13
C ARG A 208 3.11 -27.23 10.31
N GLU A 209 4.40 -27.50 10.24
CA GLU A 209 5.17 -28.09 11.34
C GLU A 209 5.12 -27.19 12.58
N VAL A 210 5.38 -25.89 12.42
CA VAL A 210 5.34 -24.90 13.50
C VAL A 210 3.96 -24.81 14.12
N ARG A 211 2.90 -24.77 13.30
CA ARG A 211 1.52 -24.83 13.78
C ARG A 211 1.31 -26.06 14.66
N HIS A 212 1.71 -27.25 14.22
CA HIS A 212 1.55 -28.47 15.00
C HIS A 212 2.31 -28.42 16.34
N ILE A 213 3.54 -27.90 16.33
CA ILE A 213 4.33 -27.71 17.56
C ILE A 213 3.61 -26.77 18.53
N LEU A 214 3.08 -25.65 18.04
CA LEU A 214 2.34 -24.69 18.85
C LEU A 214 1.07 -25.33 19.43
N GLU A 215 0.29 -26.03 18.62
CA GLU A 215 -0.92 -26.76 19.08
C GLU A 215 -0.59 -27.74 20.22
N GLN A 216 0.52 -28.48 20.14
CA GLN A 216 0.94 -29.39 21.22
C GLN A 216 1.40 -28.63 22.46
N LYS A 217 2.23 -27.59 22.30
CA LYS A 217 2.78 -26.82 23.43
C LYS A 217 1.72 -26.00 24.16
N THR A 218 0.68 -25.51 23.48
CA THR A 218 -0.38 -24.71 24.09
C THR A 218 -1.60 -25.52 24.53
N LYS A 219 -1.63 -26.84 24.31
CA LYS A 219 -2.78 -27.71 24.61
C LYS A 219 -3.30 -27.63 26.05
N GLY A 220 -2.42 -27.36 27.01
CA GLY A 220 -2.76 -27.22 28.43
C GLY A 220 -3.28 -25.83 28.84
N ILE A 221 -3.23 -24.84 27.94
CA ILE A 221 -3.57 -23.45 28.25
C ILE A 221 -4.99 -23.15 27.75
N GLN A 222 -5.91 -22.92 28.69
CA GLN A 222 -7.31 -22.63 28.36
C GLN A 222 -7.43 -21.32 27.57
N GLY A 223 -8.31 -21.33 26.55
CA GLY A 223 -8.64 -20.13 25.76
C GLY A 223 -7.67 -19.79 24.64
N VAL A 224 -6.60 -20.58 24.46
CA VAL A 224 -5.69 -20.45 23.31
C VAL A 224 -6.24 -21.21 22.11
N THR A 225 -6.26 -20.58 20.94
CA THR A 225 -6.55 -21.24 19.67
C THR A 225 -5.48 -20.92 18.63
N ILE A 226 -5.16 -21.90 17.80
CA ILE A 226 -4.20 -21.74 16.69
C ILE A 226 -5.00 -21.73 15.39
N GLU A 227 -4.97 -20.63 14.66
CA GLU A 227 -5.61 -20.48 13.35
C GLU A 227 -4.60 -20.73 12.23
N ASP A 228 -5.01 -21.55 11.26
CA ASP A 228 -4.25 -21.81 10.04
C ASP A 228 -4.57 -20.76 8.98
N ASN A 229 -3.55 -19.95 8.65
CA ASN A 229 -3.61 -18.95 7.59
C ASN A 229 -2.78 -19.37 6.37
N LYS A 230 -2.57 -20.68 6.14
CA LYS A 230 -1.84 -21.34 5.04
C LYS A 230 -0.34 -21.04 5.00
N PHE A 231 0.04 -19.77 4.85
CA PHE A 231 1.43 -19.29 4.83
C PHE A 231 1.85 -18.58 6.12
N CYS A 232 0.91 -18.44 7.06
CA CYS A 232 1.13 -17.95 8.41
C CYS A 232 0.28 -18.80 9.37
N CYS A 233 0.53 -18.69 10.67
CA CYS A 233 -0.43 -19.15 11.68
C CYS A 233 -0.61 -18.09 12.78
N SER A 234 -1.79 -18.07 13.39
CA SER A 234 -2.15 -17.07 14.39
C SER A 234 -2.49 -17.74 15.71
N VAL A 235 -1.80 -17.35 16.77
CA VAL A 235 -2.02 -17.82 18.14
C VAL A 235 -2.91 -16.81 18.84
N HIS A 236 -4.21 -17.10 18.89
CA HIS A 236 -5.19 -16.27 19.56
C HIS A 236 -5.22 -16.58 21.05
N PHE A 237 -5.16 -15.53 21.88
CA PHE A 237 -5.17 -15.65 23.34
C PHE A 237 -6.20 -14.71 23.98
N ARG A 238 -7.18 -14.26 23.19
CA ARG A 238 -8.25 -13.35 23.66
C ARG A 238 -9.04 -13.94 24.82
N ASN A 239 -9.27 -15.25 24.81
CA ASN A 239 -10.08 -15.95 25.79
C ASN A 239 -9.23 -16.60 26.91
N SER A 240 -7.92 -16.34 26.92
CA SER A 240 -7.00 -16.85 27.94
C SER A 240 -6.97 -15.95 29.17
N SER A 241 -6.59 -16.54 30.32
CA SER A 241 -6.32 -15.77 31.54
C SER A 241 -5.18 -14.77 31.31
N PRO A 242 -5.27 -13.53 31.85
CA PRO A 242 -4.17 -12.57 31.79
C PRO A 242 -2.82 -13.13 32.28
N ASP A 243 -2.85 -13.98 33.30
CA ASP A 243 -1.64 -14.60 33.89
C ASP A 243 -0.94 -15.57 32.93
N SER A 244 -1.67 -16.13 31.97
CA SER A 244 -1.13 -17.09 30.99
C SER A 244 -0.49 -16.41 29.77
N ILE A 245 -0.69 -15.09 29.57
CA ILE A 245 -0.23 -14.39 28.34
C ILE A 245 1.30 -14.43 28.23
N GLY A 246 2.01 -14.27 29.35
CA GLY A 246 3.48 -14.33 29.36
C GLY A 246 4.01 -15.70 28.92
N ASP A 247 3.40 -16.77 29.43
CA ASP A 247 3.77 -18.14 29.08
C ASP A 247 3.47 -18.45 27.60
N ILE A 248 2.32 -17.99 27.10
CA ILE A 248 1.96 -18.13 25.68
C ILE A 248 2.99 -17.40 24.80
N GLU A 249 3.33 -16.15 25.15
CA GLU A 249 4.31 -15.38 24.40
C GLU A 249 5.69 -16.05 24.39
N ALA A 250 6.13 -16.60 25.52
CA ALA A 250 7.38 -17.35 25.62
C ALA A 250 7.37 -18.61 24.74
N ILE A 251 6.29 -19.40 24.79
CA ILE A 251 6.13 -20.59 23.94
C ILE A 251 6.23 -20.23 22.45
N VAL A 252 5.52 -19.18 22.02
CA VAL A 252 5.53 -18.76 20.61
C VAL A 252 6.93 -18.28 20.21
N ARG A 253 7.57 -17.46 21.05
CA ARG A 253 8.92 -16.95 20.80
C ARG A 253 9.94 -18.07 20.63
N ASP A 254 9.96 -19.04 21.54
CA ASP A 254 10.87 -20.18 21.50
C ASP A 254 10.73 -20.98 20.20
N VAL A 255 9.48 -21.19 19.75
CA VAL A 255 9.21 -21.95 18.52
C VAL A 255 9.64 -21.17 17.28
N VAL A 256 9.35 -19.87 17.20
CA VAL A 256 9.73 -19.09 16.02
C VAL A 256 11.23 -18.88 15.92
N GLU A 257 11.93 -18.67 17.04
CA GLU A 257 13.39 -18.52 17.06
C GLU A 257 14.08 -19.81 16.63
N ALA A 258 13.65 -20.96 17.16
CA ALA A 258 14.20 -22.27 16.79
C ALA A 258 13.99 -22.64 15.31
N LYS A 259 12.98 -22.05 14.66
CA LYS A 259 12.56 -22.38 13.29
C LYS A 259 12.89 -21.28 12.27
N GLY A 260 13.53 -20.18 12.69
CA GLY A 260 13.88 -19.07 11.79
C GLY A 260 12.65 -18.33 11.26
N LEU A 261 11.56 -18.28 12.02
CA LEU A 261 10.36 -17.51 11.70
C LEU A 261 10.36 -16.18 12.47
N GLN A 262 9.35 -15.35 12.25
CA GLN A 262 9.12 -14.14 13.03
C GLN A 262 7.75 -14.17 13.70
N MET A 263 7.68 -13.60 14.90
CA MET A 263 6.44 -13.36 15.62
C MET A 263 6.09 -11.87 15.56
N LYS A 264 4.85 -11.54 15.19
CA LYS A 264 4.28 -10.20 15.31
C LYS A 264 3.16 -10.18 16.35
N LYS A 265 3.08 -9.10 17.13
CA LYS A 265 2.00 -8.90 18.10
C LYS A 265 0.85 -8.12 17.45
N GLY A 266 -0.34 -8.72 17.46
CA GLY A 266 -1.60 -8.08 17.06
C GLY A 266 -2.55 -7.93 18.25
N ARG A 267 -3.79 -7.53 17.98
CA ARG A 267 -4.82 -7.33 19.01
C ARG A 267 -5.32 -8.65 19.60
N LYS A 268 -4.68 -9.08 20.71
CA LYS A 268 -4.93 -10.37 21.39
C LYS A 268 -4.60 -11.61 20.54
N VAL A 269 -3.57 -11.47 19.69
CA VAL A 269 -3.08 -12.53 18.80
C VAL A 269 -1.56 -12.38 18.61
N PHE A 270 -0.84 -13.50 18.52
CA PHE A 270 0.53 -13.55 18.04
C PHE A 270 0.54 -14.19 16.66
N GLU A 271 1.06 -13.49 15.67
CA GLU A 271 1.12 -13.96 14.28
C GLU A 271 2.51 -14.48 13.99
N VAL A 272 2.57 -15.75 13.59
CA VAL A 272 3.80 -16.43 13.20
C VAL A 272 3.89 -16.44 11.69
N ARG A 273 4.97 -15.87 11.16
CA ARG A 273 5.15 -15.63 9.73
C ARG A 273 6.56 -16.01 9.26
N PRO A 274 6.75 -16.35 7.97
CA PRO A 274 8.07 -16.46 7.35
C PRO A 274 8.87 -15.15 7.47
N GLN A 275 10.20 -15.25 7.56
CA GLN A 275 11.11 -14.11 7.54
C GLN A 275 11.34 -13.61 6.11
N ILE A 276 10.28 -13.04 5.52
CA ILE A 276 10.32 -12.42 4.21
C ILE A 276 9.89 -10.97 4.30
N THR A 277 10.39 -10.14 3.40
CA THR A 277 10.11 -8.70 3.36
C THR A 277 8.72 -8.36 2.84
N TRP A 278 7.96 -9.36 2.37
CA TRP A 278 6.63 -9.17 1.79
C TRP A 278 5.57 -8.73 2.81
N ASN A 279 4.66 -7.85 2.39
CA ASN A 279 3.58 -7.30 3.20
C ASN A 279 2.40 -6.83 2.33
N LYS A 280 1.36 -6.24 2.94
CA LYS A 280 0.17 -5.75 2.22
C LYS A 280 0.48 -4.65 1.21
N GLY A 281 1.48 -3.80 1.47
CA GLY A 281 1.95 -2.79 0.49
C GLY A 281 2.63 -3.41 -0.73
N HIS A 282 3.40 -4.49 -0.54
CA HIS A 282 3.94 -5.27 -1.67
C HIS A 282 2.83 -5.96 -2.47
N ALA A 283 1.81 -6.51 -1.80
CA ALA A 283 0.65 -7.10 -2.48
C ALA A 283 -0.14 -6.06 -3.30
N LEU A 284 -0.37 -4.87 -2.74
CA LEU A 284 -0.96 -3.73 -3.46
C LEU A 284 -0.13 -3.38 -4.71
N SER A 285 1.20 -3.28 -4.55
CA SER A 285 2.10 -2.95 -5.68
C SER A 285 2.07 -4.03 -6.76
N TYR A 286 2.04 -5.31 -6.36
CA TYR A 286 1.94 -6.42 -7.29
C TYR A 286 0.62 -6.36 -8.09
N LEU A 287 -0.50 -6.14 -7.40
CA LEU A 287 -1.82 -6.03 -8.03
C LEU A 287 -1.89 -4.84 -8.98
N LEU A 288 -1.40 -3.65 -8.60
CA LEU A 288 -1.37 -2.49 -9.49
C LEU A 288 -0.47 -2.71 -10.71
N ASN A 289 0.79 -3.06 -10.47
CA ASN A 289 1.83 -2.92 -11.50
C ASN A 289 1.92 -4.17 -12.37
N THR A 290 1.66 -5.35 -11.80
CA THR A 290 1.79 -6.63 -12.52
C THR A 290 0.44 -7.12 -13.03
N VAL A 291 -0.60 -7.06 -12.19
CA VAL A 291 -1.91 -7.61 -12.55
C VAL A 291 -2.72 -6.59 -13.36
N PHE A 292 -2.84 -5.35 -12.88
CA PHE A 292 -3.60 -4.30 -13.56
C PHE A 292 -2.79 -3.57 -14.62
N LYS A 293 -1.47 -3.83 -14.69
CA LYS A 293 -0.52 -3.25 -15.64
C LYS A 293 -0.60 -1.72 -15.67
N LEU A 294 -0.80 -1.09 -14.51
CA LEU A 294 -0.82 0.36 -14.37
C LEU A 294 0.50 0.88 -13.85
N ALA A 295 1.01 1.94 -14.46
CA ALA A 295 2.06 2.73 -13.85
C ALA A 295 1.53 3.52 -12.64
N ASP A 296 2.42 3.88 -11.71
CA ASP A 296 2.06 4.65 -10.52
C ASP A 296 1.35 5.95 -10.92
N GLU A 297 1.81 6.64 -11.97
CA GLU A 297 1.24 7.90 -12.45
C GLU A 297 -0.14 7.78 -13.12
N GLU A 298 -0.53 6.58 -13.55
CA GLU A 298 -1.80 6.27 -14.21
C GLU A 298 -2.87 5.76 -13.23
N SER A 299 -2.45 5.36 -12.03
CA SER A 299 -3.31 4.77 -11.01
C SER A 299 -3.69 5.75 -9.91
N PHE A 300 -4.85 5.56 -9.31
CA PHE A 300 -5.24 6.21 -8.06
C PHE A 300 -5.70 5.14 -7.06
N PRO A 301 -4.78 4.58 -6.24
CA PRO A 301 -5.14 3.56 -5.28
C PRO A 301 -5.90 4.13 -4.09
N ILE A 302 -7.04 3.53 -3.75
CA ILE A 302 -7.77 3.77 -2.51
C ILE A 302 -7.65 2.50 -1.68
N TYR A 303 -7.09 2.61 -0.46
CA TYR A 303 -6.99 1.47 0.45
C TYR A 303 -7.78 1.76 1.73
N LEU A 304 -8.65 0.84 2.14
CA LEU A 304 -9.35 0.89 3.42
C LEU A 304 -8.86 -0.25 4.33
N GLY A 305 -8.45 0.08 5.56
CA GLY A 305 -7.93 -0.91 6.52
C GLY A 305 -7.98 -0.44 7.97
N ASP A 306 -8.04 -1.38 8.92
CA ASP A 306 -8.23 -1.09 10.34
C ASP A 306 -6.99 -1.34 11.20
N ASP A 307 -6.04 -2.17 10.76
CA ASP A 307 -4.97 -2.66 11.62
C ASP A 307 -3.59 -2.12 11.22
N LYS A 308 -2.62 -2.29 12.12
CA LYS A 308 -1.20 -1.98 11.93
C LYS A 308 -0.64 -2.58 10.64
N THR A 309 -1.16 -3.72 10.17
CA THR A 309 -0.65 -4.34 8.92
C THR A 309 -1.06 -3.57 7.67
N ASP A 310 -2.11 -2.74 7.75
CA ASP A 310 -2.59 -1.88 6.66
C ASP A 310 -1.75 -0.60 6.51
N GLU A 311 -1.03 -0.20 7.55
CA GLU A 311 -0.04 0.88 7.48
C GLU A 311 1.01 0.63 6.40
N ASP A 312 1.28 -0.63 6.06
CA ASP A 312 2.17 -1.01 4.97
C ASP A 312 1.61 -0.61 3.60
N ALA A 313 0.30 -0.74 3.41
CA ALA A 313 -0.38 -0.31 2.20
C ALA A 313 -0.52 1.21 2.16
N PHE A 314 -0.88 1.84 3.28
CA PHE A 314 -0.94 3.30 3.37
C PHE A 314 0.42 3.95 3.07
N ALA A 315 1.50 3.40 3.62
CA ALA A 315 2.85 3.88 3.36
C ALA A 315 3.24 3.71 1.89
N LYS A 316 2.83 2.61 1.25
CA LYS A 316 3.08 2.41 -0.18
C LYS A 316 2.35 3.44 -1.03
N ILE A 317 1.07 3.72 -0.74
CA ILE A 317 0.30 4.78 -1.41
C ILE A 317 0.97 6.14 -1.23
N LYS A 318 1.44 6.44 -0.02
CA LYS A 318 2.19 7.68 0.26
C LYS A 318 3.51 7.76 -0.51
N GLU A 319 4.23 6.64 -0.65
CA GLU A 319 5.46 6.55 -1.45
C GLU A 319 5.20 6.80 -2.94
N MET A 320 4.07 6.31 -3.48
CA MET A 320 3.66 6.57 -4.87
C MET A 320 3.30 8.05 -5.12
N GLY A 321 3.01 8.82 -4.07
CA GLY A 321 2.62 10.23 -4.20
C GLY A 321 1.23 10.44 -4.82
N THR A 322 0.42 9.38 -4.94
CA THR A 322 -0.95 9.44 -5.46
C THR A 322 -1.82 8.37 -4.81
N GLY A 323 -3.12 8.63 -4.71
CA GLY A 323 -4.07 7.77 -4.02
C GLY A 323 -4.32 8.17 -2.56
N CYS A 324 -5.15 7.39 -1.87
CA CYS A 324 -5.58 7.67 -0.51
C CYS A 324 -5.64 6.39 0.34
N GLY A 325 -4.88 6.37 1.43
CA GLY A 325 -5.10 5.44 2.54
C GLY A 325 -6.20 5.97 3.46
N ILE A 326 -7.16 5.11 3.81
CA ILE A 326 -8.28 5.42 4.70
C ILE A 326 -8.23 4.45 5.89
N LEU A 327 -7.96 5.00 7.06
CA LEU A 327 -7.94 4.23 8.31
C LEU A 327 -9.36 4.00 8.84
N VAL A 328 -9.69 2.76 9.18
CA VAL A 328 -10.92 2.42 9.91
C VAL A 328 -10.62 2.38 11.41
N SER A 329 -11.14 3.33 12.18
CA SER A 329 -10.90 3.39 13.62
C SER A 329 -11.86 4.33 14.36
N THR A 330 -12.41 3.84 15.47
CA THR A 330 -13.14 4.69 16.45
C THR A 330 -12.20 5.40 17.43
N VAL A 331 -10.95 4.98 17.52
CA VAL A 331 -9.94 5.52 18.44
C VAL A 331 -8.85 6.26 17.68
N VAL A 332 -8.24 7.25 18.31
CA VAL A 332 -7.06 7.93 17.77
C VAL A 332 -5.87 7.00 17.86
N LYS A 333 -5.21 6.76 16.72
CA LYS A 333 -3.97 5.98 16.67
C LYS A 333 -3.00 6.60 15.66
N PRO A 334 -1.68 6.50 15.91
CA PRO A 334 -0.68 6.89 14.93
C PRO A 334 -0.89 6.13 13.61
N THR A 335 -0.96 6.86 12.50
CA THR A 335 -1.22 6.31 11.16
C THR A 335 -0.59 7.20 10.09
N VAL A 336 -0.22 6.59 8.95
CA VAL A 336 0.17 7.31 7.74
C VAL A 336 -0.97 7.46 6.73
N ALA A 337 -2.16 6.96 7.05
CA ALA A 337 -3.36 7.16 6.24
C ALA A 337 -3.71 8.65 6.08
N SER A 338 -4.18 9.02 4.89
CA SER A 338 -4.57 10.40 4.56
C SER A 338 -5.95 10.77 5.11
N TYR A 339 -6.83 9.78 5.25
CA TYR A 339 -8.20 9.96 5.75
C TYR A 339 -8.56 8.87 6.75
N SER A 340 -9.70 9.04 7.44
CA SER A 340 -10.26 8.01 8.31
C SER A 340 -11.78 7.88 8.16
N VAL A 341 -12.29 6.71 8.55
CA VAL A 341 -13.70 6.44 8.83
C VAL A 341 -13.78 5.69 10.16
N ARG A 342 -14.94 5.67 10.83
CA ARG A 342 -14.96 5.18 12.22
C ARG A 342 -15.06 3.67 12.33
N GLU A 343 -15.87 3.05 11.48
CA GLU A 343 -16.23 1.63 11.62
C GLU A 343 -16.78 1.06 10.30
N PRO A 344 -17.02 -0.27 10.20
CA PRO A 344 -17.48 -0.90 8.96
C PRO A 344 -18.73 -0.30 8.32
N ARG A 345 -19.65 0.29 9.10
CA ARG A 345 -20.84 0.95 8.54
C ARG A 345 -20.48 2.21 7.73
N ASP A 346 -19.42 2.91 8.15
CA ASP A 346 -18.94 4.10 7.46
C ASP A 346 -18.17 3.70 6.19
N VAL A 347 -17.48 2.55 6.22
CA VAL A 347 -16.91 1.90 5.03
C VAL A 347 -18.00 1.58 4.02
N LEU A 348 -19.12 0.99 4.45
CA LEU A 348 -20.27 0.72 3.59
C LEU A 348 -20.76 2.01 2.90
N ALA A 349 -21.01 3.07 3.68
CA ALA A 349 -21.47 4.35 3.14
C ALA A 349 -20.45 4.96 2.14
N PHE A 350 -19.15 4.78 2.40
CA PHE A 350 -18.10 5.27 1.51
C PHE A 350 -18.11 4.50 0.18
N LEU A 351 -18.22 3.17 0.23
CA LEU A 351 -18.30 2.32 -0.96
C LEU A 351 -19.58 2.57 -1.77
N GLU A 352 -20.71 2.82 -1.12
CA GLU A 352 -21.95 3.17 -1.82
C GLU A 352 -21.84 4.52 -2.55
N LYS A 353 -21.20 5.50 -1.91
CA LYS A 353 -20.92 6.81 -2.51
C LYS A 353 -19.93 6.68 -3.66
N LEU A 354 -18.89 5.85 -3.52
CA LEU A 354 -17.92 5.55 -4.58
C LEU A 354 -18.58 4.84 -5.76
N ALA A 355 -19.45 3.87 -5.54
CA ALA A 355 -20.19 3.22 -6.61
C ALA A 355 -21.16 4.17 -7.35
N ALA A 356 -21.64 5.22 -6.68
CA ALA A 356 -22.45 6.28 -7.28
C ALA A 356 -21.62 7.42 -7.90
N TRP A 357 -20.31 7.42 -7.69
CA TRP A 357 -19.43 8.47 -8.21
C TRP A 357 -19.24 8.29 -9.71
N ASP A 358 -19.42 9.39 -10.45
CA ASP A 358 -19.21 9.47 -11.89
C ASP A 358 -17.90 10.25 -12.14
N CYS A 359 -16.94 9.55 -12.74
CA CYS A 359 -15.59 10.02 -13.03
C CYS A 359 -15.59 11.25 -13.95
#